data_AF-A0A929UE69-F1
#
_entry.id   AF-A0A929UE69-F1
#
_cell.length_a   1.000
_cell.length_b   1.000
_cell.length_c   1.000
_cell.angle_alpha   90.00
_cell.angle_beta   90.00
_cell.angle_gamma   90.00
#
_symmetry.space_group_name_H-M   'P 1'
#
loop_
_entity.id
_entity.type
_entity.pdbx_description
1 polymer ?
#
loop_
_entity_poly.entity_id
_entity_poly.type
_entity_poly.pdbx_seq_one_letter_code
_entity_poly.pdbx_strand_id
1 'polypeptide(L)'
;MRKKFIFHRIGMICILLAFSFVAGCVKKAEGRLDRLSDAAYRVPRDVPHILTDQIGYRTGEEKMVFVSATDPDEAFEVRSLTDDSVLFTGKLRQSQSGELSAAVFTDFQTDGTYYIYNKTVGSSYAFRIGADIGEHLAQETLQNFTSRRCGQEFSGDSETDDEEVPQEKKDRSRGRKDCHAEDGKLREDPNQTRNVSGGWHTDKNGNRDVG
;
A
#
# COMPACT_ATOMS: atom_id res chain seq x y z
N MET A 1 -23.09 -2.62 52.65
CA MET A 1 -22.32 -1.60 53.39
C MET A 1 -21.82 -0.56 52.40
N ARG A 2 -22.00 0.73 52.74
CA ARG A 2 -21.54 1.90 51.98
C ARG A 2 -20.05 2.17 52.25
N LYS A 3 -19.32 2.74 51.28
CA LYS A 3 -18.25 3.78 51.35
C LYS A 3 -17.45 3.74 50.01
N LYS A 4 -17.65 4.70 49.08
CA LYS A 4 -17.05 6.05 48.94
C LYS A 4 -15.53 6.06 48.66
N PHE A 5 -15.16 6.47 47.44
CA PHE A 5 -13.93 7.22 47.09
C PHE A 5 -14.31 8.13 45.90
N ILE A 6 -14.67 9.40 46.13
CA ILE A 6 -13.82 10.61 46.11
C ILE A 6 -13.11 10.82 44.76
N PHE A 7 -13.77 11.54 43.86
CA PHE A 7 -13.15 12.23 42.72
C PHE A 7 -12.79 13.66 43.15
N HIS A 8 -11.51 14.02 43.01
CA HIS A 8 -11.02 15.38 43.22
C HIS A 8 -11.45 16.26 42.03
N ARG A 9 -12.19 17.33 42.30
CA ARG A 9 -12.51 18.40 41.34
C ARG A 9 -11.49 19.52 41.49
N ILE A 10 -10.75 19.84 40.43
CA ILE A 10 -10.02 21.10 40.29
C ILE A 10 -10.94 22.08 39.56
N GLY A 11 -11.05 23.28 40.15
CA GLY A 11 -12.13 24.24 39.93
C GLY A 11 -12.11 24.93 38.57
N MET A 12 -13.30 24.95 37.96
CA MET A 12 -13.66 25.78 36.82
C MET A 12 -14.36 27.03 37.37
N ILE A 13 -13.63 28.15 37.40
CA ILE A 13 -14.16 29.46 37.78
C ILE A 13 -14.76 30.11 36.52
N CYS A 14 -16.08 30.08 36.40
CA CYS A 14 -16.82 30.86 35.40
C CYS A 14 -17.27 32.18 36.03
N ILE A 15 -16.67 33.28 35.59
CA ILE A 15 -17.13 34.65 35.86
C ILE A 15 -18.11 35.02 34.73
N LEU A 16 -19.36 35.29 35.11
CA LEU A 16 -20.39 35.83 34.23
C LEU A 16 -20.57 37.34 34.47
N LEU A 17 -20.99 38.00 33.39
CA LEU A 17 -21.62 39.33 33.25
C LEU A 17 -20.69 40.52 32.96
N ALA A 18 -20.77 41.06 31.74
CA ALA A 18 -21.77 42.07 31.40
C ALA A 18 -21.77 42.36 29.88
N PHE A 19 -22.92 42.18 29.23
CA PHE A 19 -23.17 42.71 27.89
C PHE A 19 -23.49 44.20 28.01
N SER A 20 -22.73 45.04 27.30
CA SER A 20 -23.13 46.40 26.98
C SER A 20 -23.04 46.56 25.47
N PHE A 21 -24.21 46.66 24.84
CA PHE A 21 -24.34 47.04 23.43
C PHE A 21 -23.91 48.50 23.27
N VAL A 22 -22.90 48.74 22.45
CA VAL A 22 -22.67 50.05 21.82
C VAL A 22 -22.59 49.82 20.32
N ALA A 23 -23.60 50.32 19.62
CA ALA A 23 -23.63 50.40 18.17
C ALA A 23 -22.53 51.36 17.69
N GLY A 24 -21.70 50.91 16.75
CA GLY A 24 -20.62 51.76 16.21
C GLY A 24 -19.92 51.14 15.00
N CYS A 25 -20.39 51.54 13.81
CA CYS A 25 -19.68 51.60 12.53
C CYS A 25 -19.00 50.31 12.00
N VAL A 26 -19.71 49.66 11.07
CA VAL A 26 -19.12 48.78 10.05
C VAL A 26 -18.06 49.56 9.26
N LYS A 27 -16.80 49.15 9.37
CA LYS A 27 -15.77 49.44 8.38
C LYS A 27 -15.45 48.15 7.65
N LYS A 28 -15.81 48.14 6.36
CA LYS A 28 -15.45 47.11 5.38
C LYS A 28 -13.92 47.09 5.25
N ALA A 29 -13.27 46.06 5.79
CA ALA A 29 -11.86 45.79 5.53
C ALA A 29 -11.79 44.83 4.33
N GLU A 30 -11.68 45.43 3.15
CA GLU A 30 -11.39 44.73 1.92
C GLU A 30 -9.87 44.69 1.74
N GLY A 31 -9.33 43.50 1.48
CA GLY A 31 -7.98 43.31 0.95
C GLY A 31 -6.90 43.07 2.00
N ARG A 32 -6.44 41.81 2.06
CA ARG A 32 -5.03 41.41 1.78
C ARG A 32 -4.74 40.04 2.41
N LEU A 33 -5.36 39.00 1.86
CA LEU A 33 -4.90 37.62 1.99
C LEU A 33 -3.84 37.39 0.90
N ASP A 34 -2.72 38.11 1.01
CA ASP A 34 -1.56 37.89 0.14
C ASP A 34 -0.84 36.62 0.62
N ARG A 35 -1.20 35.52 -0.02
CA ARG A 35 -0.32 34.42 -0.46
C ARG A 35 0.85 34.10 0.47
N LEU A 36 0.59 33.23 1.46
CA LEU A 36 1.62 32.28 1.86
C LEU A 36 1.90 31.40 0.64
N SER A 37 3.06 31.61 0.04
CA SER A 37 3.55 30.88 -1.12
C SER A 37 3.46 29.37 -0.90
N ASP A 38 2.99 28.65 -1.92
CA ASP A 38 3.11 27.20 -2.11
C ASP A 38 4.59 26.77 -2.13
N ALA A 39 5.27 26.85 -0.99
CA ALA A 39 6.47 26.09 -0.77
C ALA A 39 6.03 24.64 -0.72
N ALA A 40 6.19 23.92 -1.84
CA ALA A 40 5.96 22.49 -1.93
C ALA A 40 6.79 21.81 -0.83
N TYR A 41 6.17 21.53 0.30
CA TYR A 41 6.78 20.80 1.40
C TYR A 41 7.09 19.39 0.90
N ARG A 42 8.32 19.19 0.45
CA ARG A 42 8.80 17.90 -0.03
C ARG A 42 9.08 17.05 1.20
N VAL A 43 8.14 16.18 1.54
CA VAL A 43 8.33 15.15 2.56
C VAL A 43 9.59 14.35 2.17
N PRO A 44 10.65 14.33 3.00
CA PRO A 44 11.79 13.47 2.78
C PRO A 44 11.30 12.02 2.66
N ARG A 45 11.70 11.33 1.60
CA ARG A 45 11.46 9.88 1.49
C ARG A 45 12.66 9.17 2.07
N ASP A 46 12.56 8.77 3.33
CA ASP A 46 13.50 7.82 3.91
C ASP A 46 13.17 6.43 3.34
N VAL A 47 14.03 5.95 2.45
CA VAL A 47 13.99 4.58 1.94
C VAL A 47 14.82 3.74 2.90
N PRO A 48 14.24 2.68 3.52
CA PRO A 48 15.00 1.78 4.37
C PRO A 48 16.20 1.19 3.65
N HIS A 49 17.32 1.11 4.37
CA HIS A 49 18.54 0.46 3.89
C HIS A 49 18.45 -1.07 3.95
N ILE A 50 17.41 -1.61 4.59
CA ILE A 50 17.15 -3.05 4.69
C ILE A 50 16.04 -3.43 3.73
N LEU A 51 16.35 -4.32 2.80
CA LEU A 51 15.45 -4.79 1.75
C LEU A 51 15.03 -6.22 2.03
N THR A 52 13.72 -6.44 2.02
CA THR A 52 13.04 -7.72 2.14
C THR A 52 12.01 -7.85 1.01
N ASP A 53 11.46 -9.05 0.82
CA ASP A 53 10.23 -9.17 0.05
C ASP A 53 9.11 -8.43 0.80
N GLN A 54 8.52 -7.42 0.16
CA GLN A 54 7.46 -6.60 0.76
C GLN A 54 6.10 -7.31 0.80
N ILE A 55 5.91 -8.35 -0.02
CA ILE A 55 4.75 -9.25 0.09
C ILE A 55 4.98 -10.20 1.27
N GLY A 56 6.21 -10.71 1.40
CA GLY A 56 6.66 -11.56 2.49
C GLY A 56 7.23 -12.89 2.01
N TYR A 57 7.30 -13.86 2.91
CA TYR A 57 7.97 -15.15 2.64
C TYR A 57 7.06 -16.33 2.98
N ARG A 58 7.02 -17.34 2.12
CA ARG A 58 6.29 -18.57 2.44
C ARG A 58 7.04 -19.39 3.50
N THR A 59 6.28 -19.95 4.43
CA THR A 59 6.79 -20.92 5.40
C THR A 59 7.36 -22.15 4.68
N GLY A 60 8.57 -22.57 5.07
CA GLY A 60 9.32 -23.64 4.43
C GLY A 60 10.16 -23.22 3.21
N GLU A 61 9.99 -22.00 2.70
CA GLU A 61 10.78 -21.49 1.56
C GLU A 61 11.96 -20.62 2.01
N GLU A 62 12.90 -20.40 1.09
CA GLU A 62 14.09 -19.59 1.32
C GLU A 62 13.73 -18.13 1.61
N LYS A 63 14.37 -17.55 2.63
CA LYS A 63 14.14 -16.16 3.05
C LYS A 63 15.46 -15.42 3.05
N MET A 64 15.53 -14.32 2.31
CA MET A 64 16.75 -13.53 2.16
C MET A 64 16.50 -12.07 2.55
N VAL A 65 17.48 -11.47 3.23
CA VAL A 65 17.53 -10.05 3.53
C VAL A 65 18.77 -9.44 2.91
N PHE A 66 18.64 -8.21 2.42
CA PHE A 66 19.75 -7.39 1.97
C PHE A 66 19.86 -6.13 2.82
N VAL A 67 21.09 -5.70 3.10
CA VAL A 67 21.40 -4.48 3.82
C VAL A 67 22.35 -3.65 2.97
N SER A 68 21.86 -2.51 2.48
CA SER A 68 22.61 -1.56 1.65
C SER A 68 23.19 -0.44 2.52
N ALA A 69 24.40 -0.67 3.00
CA ALA A 69 25.19 0.28 3.77
C ALA A 69 26.66 -0.11 3.75
N THR A 70 27.53 0.87 3.95
CA THR A 70 28.94 0.63 4.25
C THR A 70 29.06 0.14 5.69
N ASP A 71 29.68 -1.02 5.88
CA ASP A 71 29.97 -1.63 7.18
C ASP A 71 28.78 -1.67 8.16
N PRO A 72 27.66 -2.33 7.79
CA PRO A 72 26.55 -2.53 8.72
C PRO A 72 26.99 -3.43 9.89
N ASP A 73 26.24 -3.39 11.01
CA ASP A 73 26.46 -4.35 12.09
C ASP A 73 26.34 -5.77 11.53
N GLU A 74 27.25 -6.68 11.91
CA GLU A 74 27.25 -8.04 11.37
C GLU A 74 25.97 -8.80 11.73
N ALA A 75 25.31 -8.45 12.83
CA ALA A 75 24.07 -9.07 13.27
C ALA A 75 22.84 -8.32 12.74
N PHE A 76 21.80 -9.08 12.46
CA PHE A 76 20.46 -8.53 12.29
C PHE A 76 19.47 -9.33 13.13
N GLU A 77 18.35 -8.70 13.45
CA GLU A 77 17.30 -9.27 14.28
C GLU A 77 16.00 -9.32 13.49
N VAL A 78 15.28 -10.44 13.56
CA VAL A 78 13.87 -10.49 13.20
C VAL A 78 13.08 -10.13 14.44
N ARG A 79 12.31 -9.06 14.35
CA ARG A 79 11.49 -8.56 15.47
C ARG A 79 10.01 -8.68 15.16
N SER A 80 9.24 -9.05 16.18
CA SER A 80 7.79 -9.04 16.16
C SER A 80 7.28 -7.62 15.92
N LEU A 81 6.39 -7.45 14.94
CA LEU A 81 5.75 -6.14 14.73
C LEU A 81 4.80 -5.77 15.88
N THR A 82 4.30 -6.76 16.63
CA THR A 82 3.28 -6.58 17.66
C THR A 82 3.84 -6.01 18.96
N ASP A 83 5.01 -6.48 19.38
CA ASP A 83 5.55 -6.23 20.72
C ASP A 83 7.07 -5.95 20.75
N ASP A 84 7.67 -5.77 19.57
CA ASP A 84 9.10 -5.50 19.40
C ASP A 84 10.07 -6.59 19.87
N SER A 85 9.54 -7.77 20.24
CA SER A 85 10.36 -8.86 20.74
C SER A 85 11.31 -9.39 19.66
N VAL A 86 12.56 -9.67 20.05
CA VAL A 86 13.56 -10.31 19.18
C VAL A 86 13.26 -11.81 19.15
N LEU A 87 12.92 -12.32 17.96
CA LEU A 87 12.53 -13.72 17.75
C LEU A 87 13.61 -14.55 17.05
N PHE A 88 14.50 -13.87 16.32
CA PHE A 88 15.63 -14.50 15.65
C PHE A 88 16.77 -13.51 15.50
N THR A 89 18.01 -14.00 15.57
CA THR A 89 19.22 -13.22 15.28
C THR A 89 20.01 -13.98 14.21
N GLY A 90 20.32 -13.29 13.11
CA GLY A 90 21.14 -13.83 12.03
C GLY A 90 22.41 -13.03 11.82
N LYS A 91 23.29 -13.56 10.97
CA LYS A 91 24.56 -12.94 10.63
C LYS A 91 24.61 -12.58 9.14
N LEU A 92 24.91 -11.32 8.84
CA LEU A 92 25.15 -10.81 7.50
C LEU A 92 26.48 -11.33 6.95
N ARG A 93 26.50 -11.55 5.64
CA ARG A 93 27.71 -11.77 4.85
C ARG A 93 27.89 -10.57 3.93
N GLN A 94 29.00 -9.87 4.08
CA GLN A 94 29.32 -8.72 3.24
C GLN A 94 29.76 -9.17 1.85
N SER A 95 29.31 -8.44 0.82
CA SER A 95 29.79 -8.62 -0.54
C SER A 95 31.21 -8.06 -0.72
N GLN A 96 31.87 -8.42 -1.81
CA GLN A 96 33.23 -7.96 -2.10
C GLN A 96 33.34 -6.43 -2.29
N SER A 97 32.26 -5.76 -2.71
CA SER A 97 32.24 -4.30 -2.86
C SER A 97 32.06 -3.55 -1.54
N GLY A 98 31.66 -4.23 -0.46
CA GLY A 98 31.47 -3.63 0.87
C GLY A 98 30.17 -2.84 1.06
N GLU A 99 29.44 -2.51 -0.01
CA GLU A 99 28.23 -1.67 0.02
C GLU A 99 26.93 -2.45 0.21
N LEU A 100 26.98 -3.76 0.05
CA LEU A 100 25.83 -4.65 0.17
C LEU A 100 26.20 -5.86 1.02
N SER A 101 25.36 -6.14 2.01
CA SER A 101 25.43 -7.32 2.85
C SER A 101 24.15 -8.13 2.70
N ALA A 102 24.24 -9.45 2.77
CA ALA A 102 23.10 -10.34 2.62
C ALA A 102 23.11 -11.48 3.64
N ALA A 103 21.93 -11.98 3.98
CA ALA A 103 21.80 -13.20 4.76
C ALA A 103 20.56 -13.99 4.35
N VAL A 104 20.65 -15.30 4.55
CA VAL A 104 19.50 -16.21 4.52
C VAL A 104 19.07 -16.46 5.95
N PHE A 105 17.77 -16.36 6.23
CA PHE A 105 17.17 -16.59 7.55
C PHE A 105 16.03 -17.61 7.49
N THR A 106 16.15 -18.56 6.55
CA THR A 106 15.17 -19.62 6.33
C THR A 106 14.85 -20.41 7.58
N ASP A 107 15.81 -20.60 8.49
CA ASP A 107 15.61 -21.32 9.76
C ASP A 107 14.50 -20.72 10.64
N PHE A 108 14.18 -19.43 10.46
CA PHE A 108 13.03 -18.80 11.09
C PHE A 108 11.75 -19.12 10.29
N GLN A 109 10.85 -19.90 10.89
CA GLN A 109 9.66 -20.47 10.24
C GLN A 109 8.34 -20.08 10.90
N THR A 110 8.37 -19.24 11.95
CA THR A 110 7.16 -18.89 12.68
C THR A 110 6.30 -17.95 11.84
N ASP A 111 5.08 -18.37 11.52
CA ASP A 111 4.09 -17.53 10.85
C ASP A 111 3.79 -16.28 11.69
N GLY A 112 3.69 -15.12 11.04
CA GLY A 112 3.46 -13.85 11.71
C GLY A 112 3.89 -12.64 10.90
N THR A 113 3.87 -11.47 11.53
CA THR A 113 4.27 -10.20 10.92
C THR A 113 5.48 -9.64 11.65
N TYR A 114 6.49 -9.27 10.88
CA TYR A 114 7.83 -8.96 11.39
C TYR A 114 8.44 -7.76 10.67
N TYR A 115 9.54 -7.30 11.21
CA TYR A 115 10.48 -6.45 10.50
C TYR A 115 11.92 -6.87 10.85
N ILE A 116 12.88 -6.54 9.99
CA ILE A 116 14.30 -6.75 10.28
C ILE A 116 14.85 -5.48 10.92
N TYR A 117 15.61 -5.64 11.99
CA TYR A 117 16.38 -4.58 12.62
C TYR A 117 17.88 -4.85 12.48
N ASN A 118 18.64 -3.80 12.14
CA ASN A 118 20.09 -3.79 12.24
C ASN A 118 20.50 -2.51 12.98
N LYS A 119 21.41 -2.65 13.94
CA LYS A 119 21.82 -1.56 14.84
C LYS A 119 22.36 -0.33 14.12
N THR A 120 23.03 -0.52 12.98
CA THR A 120 23.68 0.57 12.24
C THR A 120 22.71 1.30 11.32
N VAL A 121 21.77 0.58 10.71
CA VAL A 121 20.95 1.13 9.60
C VAL A 121 19.45 1.22 9.90
N GLY A 122 19.02 0.77 11.08
CA GLY A 122 17.62 0.84 11.51
C GLY A 122 16.79 -0.36 11.06
N SER A 123 15.58 -0.09 10.58
CA SER A 123 14.55 -1.12 10.35
C SER A 123 14.16 -1.24 8.89
N SER A 124 13.80 -2.45 8.45
CA SER A 124 13.10 -2.68 7.18
C SER A 124 11.65 -2.21 7.25
N TYR A 125 10.96 -2.24 6.10
CA TYR A 125 9.50 -2.31 6.13
C TYR A 125 9.01 -3.61 6.77
N ALA A 126 7.78 -3.59 7.26
CA ALA A 126 7.13 -4.79 7.76
C ALA A 126 6.90 -5.79 6.62
N PHE A 127 7.01 -7.08 6.93
CA PHE A 127 6.70 -8.19 6.04
C PHE A 127 6.03 -9.32 6.81
N ARG A 128 5.42 -10.27 6.10
CA ARG A 128 4.72 -11.40 6.70
C ARG A 128 5.41 -12.72 6.35
N ILE A 129 5.35 -13.68 7.25
CA ILE A 129 5.68 -15.09 6.99
C ILE A 129 4.39 -15.90 7.14
N GLY A 130 4.10 -16.76 6.17
CA GLY A 130 2.93 -17.64 6.22
C GLY A 130 2.79 -18.52 4.98
N ALA A 131 2.04 -19.61 5.09
CA ALA A 131 1.81 -20.53 3.96
C ALA A 131 1.05 -19.88 2.78
N ASP A 132 0.21 -18.90 3.08
CA ASP A 132 -0.78 -18.26 2.21
C ASP A 132 -0.27 -16.98 1.51
N ILE A 133 1.00 -16.60 1.68
CA ILE A 133 1.58 -15.34 1.18
C ILE A 133 1.32 -15.11 -0.32
N GLY A 134 1.39 -16.18 -1.13
CA GLY A 134 1.16 -16.10 -2.57
C GLY A 134 -0.31 -16.11 -3.01
N GLU A 135 -1.26 -16.43 -2.14
CA GLU A 135 -2.66 -16.65 -2.53
C GLU A 135 -3.33 -15.35 -2.98
N HIS A 136 -3.14 -14.27 -2.22
CA HIS A 136 -3.69 -12.96 -2.56
C HIS A 136 -3.13 -12.44 -3.89
N LEU A 137 -1.80 -12.52 -4.09
CA LEU A 137 -1.18 -12.09 -5.35
C LEU A 137 -1.66 -12.93 -6.53
N ALA A 138 -1.81 -14.24 -6.36
CA ALA A 138 -2.35 -15.11 -7.39
C ALA A 138 -3.80 -14.72 -7.75
N GLN A 139 -4.63 -14.47 -6.74
CA GLN A 139 -6.01 -14.05 -6.94
C GLN A 139 -6.09 -12.70 -7.66
N GLU A 140 -5.31 -11.70 -7.24
CA GLU A 140 -5.26 -10.39 -7.89
C GLU A 140 -4.75 -10.48 -9.33
N THR A 141 -3.79 -11.37 -9.60
CA THR A 141 -3.28 -11.61 -10.95
C THR A 141 -4.36 -12.20 -11.84
N LEU A 142 -5.08 -13.23 -11.37
CA LEU A 142 -6.18 -13.85 -12.12
C LEU A 142 -7.36 -12.89 -12.34
N GLN A 143 -7.67 -12.06 -11.34
CA GLN A 143 -8.67 -10.99 -11.47
C GLN A 143 -8.24 -9.95 -12.50
N ASN A 144 -6.95 -9.57 -12.53
CA ASN A 144 -6.41 -8.68 -13.56
C ASN A 144 -6.60 -9.26 -14.97
N PHE A 145 -6.26 -10.54 -15.19
CA PHE A 145 -6.52 -11.19 -16.49
C PHE A 145 -8.01 -11.26 -16.82
N THR A 146 -8.85 -11.55 -15.84
CA THR A 146 -10.31 -11.64 -16.03
C THR A 146 -10.90 -10.28 -16.43
N SER A 147 -10.50 -9.20 -15.75
CA SER A 147 -10.94 -7.83 -16.05
C SER A 147 -10.50 -7.30 -17.43
N ARG A 148 -9.52 -7.96 -18.05
CA ARG A 148 -8.96 -7.59 -19.36
C ARG A 148 -9.56 -8.37 -20.52
N ARG A 149 -10.53 -9.27 -20.29
CA ARG A 149 -11.20 -9.99 -21.39
C ARG A 149 -11.89 -9.01 -22.36
N CYS A 150 -11.79 -9.34 -23.65
CA CYS A 150 -12.41 -8.62 -24.75
C CYS A 150 -13.57 -9.45 -25.33
N GLY A 151 -14.62 -8.81 -25.86
CA GLY A 151 -15.76 -9.51 -26.50
C GLY A 151 -16.58 -10.39 -25.56
N GLN A 152 -16.60 -10.08 -24.25
CA GLN A 152 -17.44 -10.74 -23.26
C GLN A 152 -18.02 -9.72 -22.30
N GLU A 153 -19.30 -9.88 -21.95
CA GLU A 153 -19.87 -9.20 -20.79
C GLU A 153 -19.33 -9.82 -19.51
N PHE A 154 -19.01 -8.98 -18.54
CA PHE A 154 -18.80 -9.42 -17.17
C PHE A 154 -19.67 -8.57 -16.27
N SER A 155 -20.60 -9.20 -15.56
CA SER A 155 -21.27 -8.58 -14.43
C SER A 155 -20.26 -8.51 -13.30
N GLY A 156 -19.83 -7.31 -12.93
CA GLY A 156 -19.03 -7.17 -11.73
C GLY A 156 -19.92 -7.41 -10.51
N ASP A 157 -19.63 -8.48 -9.80
CA ASP A 157 -20.17 -8.84 -8.50
C ASP A 157 -19.37 -8.11 -7.42
N SER A 158 -19.56 -6.80 -7.28
CA SER A 158 -19.27 -6.16 -6.00
C SER A 158 -20.56 -5.81 -5.28
N GLU A 159 -20.94 -6.65 -4.33
CA GLU A 159 -21.85 -6.32 -3.22
C GLU A 159 -21.19 -5.32 -2.23
N THR A 160 -20.44 -4.33 -2.72
CA THR A 160 -19.90 -3.25 -1.89
C THR A 160 -19.99 -1.94 -2.66
N ASP A 161 -21.19 -1.36 -2.66
CA ASP A 161 -21.40 0.09 -2.82
C ASP A 161 -20.88 0.87 -1.58
N ASP A 162 -19.85 0.34 -0.91
CA ASP A 162 -19.22 1.00 0.22
C ASP A 162 -18.31 2.12 -0.33
N GLU A 163 -18.65 3.35 0.03
CA GLU A 163 -17.96 4.56 -0.44
C GLU A 163 -16.45 4.56 -0.13
N GLU A 164 -16.01 3.78 0.87
CA GLU A 164 -14.61 3.67 1.33
C GLU A 164 -13.71 2.75 0.49
N VAL A 165 -14.23 2.01 -0.50
CA VAL A 165 -13.37 1.17 -1.34
C VAL A 165 -12.47 2.05 -2.24
N PRO A 166 -11.14 1.83 -2.25
CA PRO A 166 -10.22 2.55 -3.14
C PRO A 166 -10.67 2.52 -4.59
N GLN A 167 -10.58 3.65 -5.31
CA GLN A 167 -11.09 3.81 -6.67
C GLN A 167 -10.59 2.73 -7.65
N GLU A 168 -9.35 2.27 -7.46
CA GLU A 168 -8.73 1.18 -8.24
C GLU A 168 -9.47 -0.15 -8.16
N LYS A 169 -10.16 -0.43 -7.04
CA LYS A 169 -10.98 -1.63 -6.84
C LYS A 169 -12.40 -1.43 -7.41
N LYS A 170 -12.91 -0.20 -7.42
CA LYS A 170 -14.20 0.15 -8.05
C LYS A 170 -14.17 0.00 -9.57
N ASP A 171 -13.05 0.29 -10.22
CA ASP A 171 -12.92 0.09 -11.68
C ASP A 171 -12.84 -1.39 -12.08
N ARG A 172 -12.37 -2.26 -11.18
CA ARG A 172 -12.33 -3.71 -11.37
C ARG A 172 -13.71 -4.36 -11.16
N SER A 173 -14.58 -3.72 -10.38
CA SER A 173 -15.91 -4.25 -10.03
C SER A 173 -17.06 -3.67 -10.84
N ARG A 174 -16.81 -2.66 -11.68
CA ARG A 174 -17.82 -2.16 -12.62
C ARG A 174 -17.96 -3.15 -13.76
N GLY A 175 -19.06 -3.90 -13.74
CA GLY A 175 -19.43 -4.75 -14.86
C GLY A 175 -19.37 -3.98 -16.17
N ARG A 176 -18.70 -4.56 -17.18
CA ARG A 176 -18.57 -3.95 -18.51
C ARG A 176 -19.52 -4.66 -19.48
N LYS A 177 -20.30 -3.85 -20.19
CA LYS A 177 -21.05 -4.29 -21.38
C LYS A 177 -20.06 -4.79 -22.43
N ASP A 178 -20.56 -5.61 -23.34
CA ASP A 178 -19.72 -6.24 -24.36
C ASP A 178 -18.96 -5.17 -25.18
N CYS A 179 -17.63 -5.29 -25.23
CA CYS A 179 -16.74 -4.39 -25.94
C CYS A 179 -16.07 -5.16 -27.08
N HIS A 180 -16.11 -4.58 -28.29
CA HIS A 180 -15.48 -5.13 -29.50
C HIS A 180 -16.03 -6.51 -29.95
N ALA A 181 -17.36 -6.62 -29.97
CA ALA A 181 -18.10 -7.81 -30.42
C ALA A 181 -18.20 -7.96 -31.96
N GLU A 182 -17.73 -6.96 -32.72
CA GLU A 182 -17.79 -6.94 -34.18
C GLU A 182 -16.66 -7.79 -34.81
N ASP A 183 -16.92 -8.35 -36.00
CA ASP A 183 -15.88 -9.03 -36.77
C ASP A 183 -14.77 -8.04 -37.19
N GLY A 184 -13.53 -8.51 -37.15
CA GLY A 184 -12.37 -7.76 -37.61
C GLY A 184 -12.26 -7.79 -39.13
N LYS A 185 -11.77 -6.70 -39.72
CA LYS A 185 -11.50 -6.60 -41.17
C LYS A 185 -10.07 -7.05 -41.47
N LEU A 186 -9.90 -7.78 -42.57
CA LEU A 186 -8.56 -8.10 -43.07
C LEU A 186 -7.88 -6.82 -43.54
N ARG A 187 -6.57 -6.74 -43.29
CA ARG A 187 -5.75 -5.60 -43.72
C ARG A 187 -5.57 -5.59 -45.24
N GLU A 188 -5.45 -6.78 -45.84
CA GLU A 188 -5.23 -7.00 -47.26
C GLU A 188 -6.50 -6.77 -48.08
N ASP A 189 -7.68 -7.05 -47.50
CA ASP A 189 -8.99 -6.83 -48.12
C ASP A 189 -10.04 -6.42 -47.07
N PRO A 190 -10.31 -5.11 -46.90
CA PRO A 190 -11.26 -4.63 -45.89
C PRO A 190 -12.72 -5.03 -46.10
N ASN A 191 -13.07 -5.62 -47.25
CA ASN A 191 -14.41 -6.17 -47.50
C ASN A 191 -14.55 -7.59 -46.94
N GLN A 192 -13.45 -8.24 -46.58
CA GLN A 192 -13.45 -9.53 -45.91
C GLN A 192 -13.35 -9.34 -44.40
N THR A 193 -14.28 -9.96 -43.68
CA THR A 193 -14.29 -9.98 -42.21
C THR A 193 -13.99 -11.37 -41.68
N ARG A 194 -13.45 -11.42 -40.47
CA ARG A 194 -13.24 -12.64 -39.69
C ARG A 194 -13.66 -12.38 -38.25
N ASN A 195 -14.32 -13.35 -37.63
CA ASN A 195 -14.55 -13.30 -36.20
C ASN A 195 -13.20 -13.34 -35.47
N VAL A 196 -12.87 -12.23 -34.83
CA VAL A 196 -11.68 -12.05 -33.98
C VAL A 196 -12.09 -11.58 -32.59
N SER A 197 -13.33 -11.85 -32.16
CA SER A 197 -13.79 -11.58 -30.79
C SER A 197 -13.00 -12.42 -29.77
N GLY A 198 -13.01 -12.01 -28.49
CA GLY A 198 -12.28 -12.70 -27.43
C GLY A 198 -10.84 -12.21 -27.21
N GLY A 199 -10.09 -12.97 -26.41
CA GLY A 199 -8.72 -12.62 -26.01
C GLY A 199 -8.67 -11.58 -24.88
N TRP A 200 -7.49 -10.98 -24.70
CA TRP A 200 -7.21 -10.03 -23.62
C TRP A 200 -6.66 -8.70 -24.12
N HIS A 201 -7.12 -7.61 -23.56
CA HIS A 201 -6.55 -6.29 -23.79
C HIS A 201 -5.12 -6.20 -23.21
N THR A 202 -4.17 -5.81 -24.06
CA THR A 202 -2.77 -5.59 -23.68
C THR A 202 -2.56 -4.20 -23.09
N ASP A 203 -3.39 -3.22 -23.48
CA ASP A 203 -3.35 -1.85 -23.01
C ASP A 203 -4.74 -1.27 -22.67
N LYS A 204 -4.76 -0.01 -22.24
CA LYS A 204 -5.98 0.73 -21.88
C LYS A 204 -6.88 1.08 -23.07
N ASN A 205 -6.38 0.99 -24.30
CA ASN A 205 -7.12 1.34 -25.51
C ASN A 205 -7.90 0.15 -26.08
N GLY A 206 -7.77 -1.04 -25.48
CA GLY A 206 -8.43 -2.25 -25.96
C GLY A 206 -7.64 -3.00 -27.02
N ASN A 207 -6.36 -2.67 -27.22
CA ASN A 207 -5.52 -3.36 -28.20
C ASN A 207 -5.27 -4.82 -27.80
N ARG A 208 -5.08 -5.67 -28.82
CA ARG A 208 -4.77 -7.11 -28.70
C ARG A 208 -3.62 -7.43 -29.64
N ASP A 209 -2.71 -8.29 -29.21
CA ASP A 209 -1.51 -8.65 -29.96
C ASP A 209 -1.22 -10.15 -29.79
N VAL A 210 -0.61 -10.75 -30.81
CA VAL A 210 -0.19 -12.17 -30.85
C VAL A 210 1.34 -12.35 -30.67
N GLY A 211 2.12 -11.26 -30.70
CA GLY A 211 3.58 -11.27 -30.51
C GLY A 211 4.37 -11.75 -31.71
#